data_AF-A0A1K1NXG5-F1
#
_entry.id   AF-A0A1K1NXG5-F1
#
_cell.length_a   1.000
_cell.length_b   1.000
_cell.length_c   1.000
_cell.angle_alpha   90.00
_cell.angle_beta   90.00
_cell.angle_gamma   90.00
#
_symmetry.space_group_name_H-M   'P 1'
#
loop_
_entity.id
_entity.type
_entity.pdbx_description
1 polymer ?
#
loop_
_entity_poly.entity_id
_entity_poly.type
_entity_poly.pdbx_seq_one_letter_code
_entity_poly.pdbx_strand_id
1 'polypeptide(L)' 'MHDTVHNEPEGLEMMAVTANMIVSCRFCTRIQCDPSCRTPVHCTKWSGACSPILVNLAACMTCGEYKNNS' A
#
# COMPACT_ATOMS: atom_id res chain seq x y z
N MET A 1 4.23 -14.35 37.21
CA MET A 1 3.05 -13.88 36.44
C MET A 1 3.58 -13.61 35.05
N HIS A 2 3.05 -14.30 34.04
CA HIS A 2 3.60 -14.25 32.68
C HIS A 2 3.21 -12.94 32.00
N ASP A 3 4.20 -12.11 31.68
CA ASP A 3 4.11 -11.09 30.66
C ASP A 3 3.96 -11.78 29.29
N THR A 4 2.86 -11.54 28.58
CA THR A 4 2.75 -11.92 27.17
C THR A 4 2.01 -10.82 26.42
N VAL A 5 2.82 -10.00 25.75
CA VAL A 5 2.46 -8.95 24.80
C VAL A 5 1.75 -9.60 23.61
N HIS A 6 0.48 -9.25 23.35
CA HIS A 6 -0.19 -9.53 22.09
C HIS A 6 -1.23 -8.44 21.80
N ASN A 7 -0.78 -7.32 21.24
CA ASN A 7 -1.62 -6.36 20.53
C ASN A 7 -0.96 -6.08 19.17
N GLU A 8 -0.97 -7.08 18.28
CA GLU A 8 -0.53 -6.97 16.87
C GLU A 8 -1.64 -7.27 15.82
N PRO A 9 -2.96 -7.02 16.04
CA PRO A 9 -3.94 -7.12 14.95
C PRO A 9 -4.17 -5.79 14.20
N GLU A 10 -3.94 -4.64 14.82
CA GLU A 10 -4.35 -3.33 14.26
C GLU A 10 -3.53 -2.90 13.04
N GLY A 11 -2.21 -3.15 13.05
CA GLY A 11 -1.33 -2.75 11.94
C GLY A 11 -1.60 -3.53 10.65
N LEU A 12 -1.99 -4.80 10.77
CA LEU A 12 -2.29 -5.67 9.63
C LEU A 12 -3.61 -5.26 8.96
N GLU A 13 -4.63 -4.97 9.77
CA GLU A 13 -5.95 -4.56 9.31
C GLU A 13 -5.91 -3.20 8.63
N MET A 14 -5.15 -2.24 9.17
CA MET A 14 -4.99 -0.92 8.56
C MET A 14 -4.25 -0.97 7.21
N MET A 15 -3.25 -1.87 7.06
CA MET A 15 -2.58 -2.09 5.79
C MET A 15 -3.53 -2.70 4.75
N ALA A 16 -4.34 -3.68 5.13
CA ALA A 16 -5.31 -4.30 4.23
C ALA A 16 -6.36 -3.30 3.73
N VAL A 17 -6.91 -2.48 4.64
CA VAL A 17 -7.87 -1.40 4.29
C VAL A 17 -7.23 -0.42 3.31
N THR A 18 -6.01 0.05 3.61
CA THR A 18 -5.31 1.03 2.77
C THR A 18 -4.93 0.44 1.40
N ALA A 19 -4.47 -0.81 1.36
CA ALA A 19 -4.19 -1.52 0.11
C ALA A 19 -5.45 -1.64 -0.76
N ASN A 20 -6.60 -1.94 -0.13
CA ASN A 20 -7.88 -2.01 -0.83
C ASN A 20 -8.32 -0.64 -1.36
N MET A 21 -8.05 0.46 -0.64
CA MET A 21 -8.35 1.81 -1.13
C MET A 21 -7.54 2.17 -2.38
N ILE A 22 -6.26 1.78 -2.45
CA ILE A 22 -5.39 2.14 -3.56
C ILE A 22 -5.41 1.14 -4.73
N VAL A 23 -6.18 0.06 -4.64
CA VAL A 23 -6.31 -0.95 -5.71
C VAL A 23 -6.85 -0.34 -7.01
N SER A 24 -7.68 0.71 -6.88
CA SER A 24 -8.26 1.46 -8.00
C SER A 24 -7.33 2.55 -8.56
N CYS A 25 -6.11 2.68 -8.03
CA CYS A 25 -5.14 3.63 -8.58
C CYS A 25 -4.71 3.20 -9.98
N ARG A 26 -5.01 4.03 -10.99
CA ARG A 26 -4.66 3.80 -12.40
C ARG A 26 -3.16 3.65 -12.71
N PHE A 27 -2.27 3.92 -11.75
CA PHE A 27 -0.83 3.76 -11.90
C PHE A 27 -0.26 2.55 -11.13
N CYS A 28 -1.07 1.91 -10.28
CA CYS A 28 -0.69 0.70 -9.56
C CYS A 28 -0.77 -0.50 -10.49
N THR A 29 0.30 -1.28 -10.56
CA THR A 29 0.38 -2.51 -11.36
C THR A 29 0.31 -3.76 -10.49
N ARG A 30 0.78 -3.68 -9.25
CA ARG A 30 0.74 -4.76 -8.27
C ARG A 30 0.81 -4.20 -6.86
N ILE A 31 0.08 -4.79 -5.93
CA ILE A 31 0.17 -4.51 -4.49
C ILE A 31 0.49 -5.82 -3.77
N GLN A 32 1.53 -5.83 -2.95
CA GLN A 32 1.89 -6.97 -2.10
C GLN A 32 1.23 -6.80 -0.72
N CYS A 33 0.48 -7.79 -0.27
CA CYS A 33 -0.15 -7.78 1.06
C CYS A 33 0.74 -8.48 2.11
N ASP A 34 2.04 -8.18 2.09
CA ASP A 34 2.98 -8.67 3.10
C ASP A 34 3.17 -7.59 4.17
N PRO A 35 2.81 -7.86 5.44
CA PRO A 35 2.93 -6.87 6.52
C PRO A 35 4.38 -6.49 6.84
N SER A 36 5.35 -7.31 6.46
CA SER A 36 6.78 -6.99 6.62
C SER A 36 7.31 -6.06 5.51
N CYS A 37 6.55 -5.88 4.43
CA CYS A 37 6.96 -5.10 3.27
C CYS A 37 6.69 -3.61 3.47
N ARG A 38 7.76 -2.81 3.56
CA ARG A 38 7.66 -1.34 3.75
C ARG A 38 7.19 -0.61 2.49
N THR A 39 7.42 -1.18 1.31
CA THR A 39 7.07 -0.59 0.01
C THR A 39 6.29 -1.58 -0.86
N PRO A 40 5.05 -1.93 -0.47
CA PRO A 40 4.32 -3.02 -1.10
C PRO A 40 3.77 -2.71 -2.50
N VAL A 41 3.82 -1.45 -2.93
CA VAL A 41 3.10 -0.99 -4.13
C VAL A 41 4.05 -0.86 -5.31
N HIS A 42 3.80 -1.59 -6.38
CA HIS A 42 4.43 -1.33 -7.68
C HIS A 42 3.63 -0.25 -8.42
N CYS A 43 4.18 0.95 -8.51
CA CYS A 43 3.51 2.12 -9.09
C CYS A 43 4.35 2.77 -10.19
N THR A 44 3.72 3.16 -11.30
CA THR A 44 4.39 3.82 -12.42
C THR A 44 4.36 5.35 -12.33
N LYS A 45 3.48 5.94 -11.48
CA LYS A 45 3.30 7.40 -11.36
C LYS A 45 4.60 8.14 -11.11
N TRP A 46 5.45 7.58 -10.24
CA TRP A 46 6.68 8.18 -9.75
C TRP A 46 7.92 7.76 -10.54
N SER A 47 7.76 6.90 -11.56
CA SER A 47 8.89 6.27 -12.26
C SER A 47 9.51 7.09 -13.40
N GLY A 48 8.94 8.25 -13.74
CA GLY A 48 9.45 9.05 -14.86
C GLY A 48 9.33 8.38 -16.25
N ALA A 49 8.49 7.33 -16.37
CA ALA A 49 8.04 6.66 -17.60
C ALA A 49 8.81 5.42 -18.08
N CYS A 50 8.61 4.26 -17.43
CA CYS A 50 8.21 3.00 -18.11
C CYS A 50 8.22 1.77 -17.18
N SER A 51 8.98 1.80 -16.08
CA SER A 51 9.05 0.67 -15.16
C SER A 51 8.31 0.96 -13.85
N PRO A 52 7.46 0.06 -13.34
CA PRO A 52 6.95 0.18 -12.00
C PRO A 52 8.10 0.26 -10.98
N ILE A 53 7.97 1.15 -10.00
CA ILE A 53 8.87 1.23 -8.84
C ILE A 53 8.12 0.83 -7.58
N LEU A 54 8.85 0.39 -6.56
CA LEU A 54 8.29 0.08 -5.24
C LEU A 54 8.10 1.35 -4.43
N VAL A 55 6.88 1.59 -3.97
CA VAL A 55 6.52 2.69 -3.06
C VAL A 55 5.70 2.18 -1.88
N ASN A 56 5.71 2.94 -0.80
CA ASN A 56 4.85 2.66 0.35
C ASN A 56 3.41 3.14 0.09
N LEU A 57 2.46 2.63 0.88
CA LEU A 57 1.03 2.95 0.74
C LEU A 57 0.78 4.46 0.85
N ALA A 58 1.43 5.13 1.81
CA ALA A 58 1.31 6.57 2.01
C ALA A 58 1.75 7.37 0.77
N ALA A 59 2.88 7.02 0.17
CA ALA A 59 3.41 7.63 -1.05
C ALA A 59 2.54 7.36 -2.27
N CYS A 60 1.86 6.20 -2.34
CA CYS A 60 0.87 5.97 -3.38
C CYS A 60 -0.36 6.87 -3.20
N MET A 61 -0.84 7.07 -1.97
CA MET A 61 -2.03 7.87 -1.70
C MET A 61 -1.85 9.36 -2.03
N THR A 62 -0.62 9.89 -2.05
CA THR A 62 -0.39 11.32 -2.35
C THR A 62 -0.79 11.70 -3.78
N CYS A 63 -0.79 10.74 -4.73
CA CYS A 63 -1.20 11.05 -6.10
C CYS A 63 -2.72 11.23 -6.26
N GLY A 64 -3.53 10.71 -5.33
CA GLY A 64 -5.00 10.83 -5.36
C GLY A 64 -5.71 10.02 -6.46
N GLU A 65 -4.97 9.33 -7.31
CA GLU A 65 -5.49 8.70 -8.54
C GLU A 65 -6.38 7.47 -8.29
N TYR A 66 -6.36 6.94 -7.07
CA TYR A 66 -7.27 5.89 -6.61
C TYR A 66 -8.72 6.38 -6.46
N LYS A 67 -8.94 7.70 -6.38
CA LYS A 67 -10.27 8.30 -6.27
C LYS A 67 -10.98 8.47 -7.61
N ASN A 68 -10.24 8.41 -8.73
CA ASN A 68 -10.74 8.77 -10.05
C ASN A 68 -11.40 7.59 -10.79
N ASN A 69 -11.97 6.64 -10.06
CA ASN A 69 -12.66 5.47 -10.63
C ASN A 69 -14.17 5.76 -10.86
N SER A 70 -14.47 6.92 -11.44
CA SER A 70 -15.82 7.34 -11.88
C SER A 70 -16.01 7.12 -13.37
#